data_AF-A0AAU3APT6-F1
#
_entry.id   AF-A0AAU3APT6-F1
#
_cell.length_a   1.000
_cell.length_b   1.000
_cell.length_c   1.000
_cell.angle_alpha   90.00
_cell.angle_beta   90.00
_cell.angle_gamma   90.00
#
_symmetry.space_group_name_H-M   'P 1'
#
loop_
_entity.id
_entity.type
_entity.pdbx_description
1 polymer ?
#
loop_
_entity_poly.entity_id
_entity_poly.type
_entity_poly.pdbx_seq_one_letter_code
_entity_poly.pdbx_strand_id
1 'polypeptide(L)'
;MPLGNYAEFKLSITKALGDQLAEELGKLTPAPLNEANLRLLPPHKGVYQLRRGDNLLYVGKAEVTLPQRLAKHLRKLSGREGIHLEQITFTALSVDEDFSAVAPEKLLISRFQDAGEAPWNENGFGINDPGDKRDTTVFSDDHFDQLYPARLDWVIRDLPVGTQNLRTVLKIAKLALPYTFRYAYYRTAREKLYEQFEVLVPHSEMTADEFFLFVSSTLPDPWQIMVLPGYAVMYPRELRNESARQYYLKGEMIPADNMA
;
A
#
# COMPACT_ATOMS: atom_id res chain seq x y z
N MET A 1 11.73 46.95 -13.94
CA MET A 1 10.74 47.92 -13.43
C MET A 1 9.36 47.38 -13.75
N PRO A 2 8.55 46.97 -12.76
CA PRO A 2 7.15 46.63 -13.00
C PRO A 2 6.40 47.89 -13.49
N LEU A 3 5.53 47.76 -14.49
CA LEU A 3 4.69 48.87 -14.96
C LEU A 3 3.67 49.21 -13.86
N GLY A 4 3.87 50.32 -13.14
CA GLY A 4 3.00 50.77 -12.04
C GLY A 4 1.56 51.12 -12.43
N ASN A 5 1.20 50.94 -13.71
CA ASN A 5 -0.09 51.30 -14.30
C ASN A 5 -0.82 50.06 -14.87
N TYR A 6 -0.22 48.87 -14.75
CA TYR A 6 -0.71 47.63 -15.32
C TYR A 6 -0.64 46.51 -14.29
N ALA A 7 -1.76 45.82 -14.11
CA ALA A 7 -1.81 44.57 -13.39
C ALA A 7 -2.62 43.57 -14.23
N GLU A 8 -2.14 42.34 -14.28
CA GLU A 8 -2.86 41.23 -14.91
C GLU A 8 -3.73 40.55 -13.85
N PHE A 9 -5.05 40.56 -14.04
CA PHE A 9 -5.97 39.78 -13.22
C PHE A 9 -6.24 38.44 -13.91
N LYS A 10 -6.04 37.33 -13.19
CA LYS A 10 -6.42 35.98 -13.64
C LYS A 10 -7.42 35.38 -12.68
N LEU A 11 -8.65 35.13 -13.17
CA LEU A 11 -9.62 34.31 -12.45
C LEU A 11 -9.14 32.86 -12.49
N SER A 12 -8.83 32.28 -11.33
CA SER A 12 -8.47 30.87 -11.20
C SER A 12 -9.58 30.13 -10.46
N ILE A 13 -10.48 29.52 -11.23
CA ILE A 13 -11.56 28.66 -10.70
C ILE A 13 -10.96 27.48 -9.92
N THR A 14 -9.86 26.93 -10.40
CA THR A 14 -9.15 25.82 -9.77
C THR A 14 -8.56 26.21 -8.41
N LYS A 15 -7.94 27.38 -8.28
CA LYS A 15 -7.45 27.86 -6.99
C LYS A 15 -8.60 28.08 -6.01
N ALA A 16 -9.65 28.78 -6.44
CA ALA A 16 -10.83 29.04 -5.61
C ALA A 16 -11.49 27.74 -5.11
N LEU A 17 -11.61 26.73 -5.98
CA LEU A 17 -12.12 25.42 -5.60
C LEU A 17 -11.20 24.70 -4.60
N GLY A 18 -9.88 24.73 -4.83
CA GLY A 18 -8.91 24.16 -3.90
C GLY A 18 -8.99 24.79 -2.51
N ASP A 19 -9.12 26.12 -2.45
CA ASP A 19 -9.28 26.86 -1.19
C ASP A 19 -10.58 26.48 -0.48
N GLN A 20 -11.70 26.38 -1.20
CA GLN A 20 -12.99 25.94 -0.63
C GLN A 20 -12.92 24.51 -0.09
N LEU A 21 -12.32 23.57 -0.84
CA LEU A 21 -12.17 22.19 -0.37
C LEU A 21 -11.29 22.10 0.88
N ALA A 22 -10.21 22.88 0.94
CA ALA A 22 -9.33 22.92 2.11
C ALA A 22 -10.05 23.52 3.32
N GLU A 23 -10.84 24.58 3.13
CA GLU A 23 -11.65 25.20 4.17
C GLU A 23 -12.71 24.23 4.72
N GLU A 24 -13.45 23.55 3.84
CA GLU A 24 -14.46 22.57 4.24
C GLU A 24 -13.83 21.37 4.97
N LEU A 25 -12.67 20.88 4.51
CA LEU A 25 -11.92 19.83 5.24
C LEU A 25 -11.48 20.31 6.62
N GLY A 26 -11.06 21.57 6.75
CA GLY A 26 -10.63 22.18 8.01
C GLY A 26 -11.75 22.34 9.05
N LYS A 27 -13.02 22.35 8.62
CA LYS A 27 -14.19 22.39 9.50
C LYS A 27 -14.56 21.02 10.09
N LEU A 28 -14.05 19.93 9.51
CA LEU A 28 -14.37 18.57 9.93
C LEU A 28 -13.59 18.15 11.17
N THR A 29 -14.22 17.35 12.03
CA THR A 29 -13.53 16.68 13.13
C THR A 29 -12.89 15.38 12.63
N PRO A 30 -11.57 15.17 12.80
CA PRO A 30 -10.91 13.94 12.40
C PRO A 30 -11.47 12.72 13.15
N ALA A 31 -11.77 11.65 12.42
CA ALA A 31 -12.21 10.38 12.98
C ALA A 31 -11.07 9.34 12.91
N PRO A 32 -10.92 8.43 13.90
CA PRO A 32 -9.95 7.35 13.82
C PRO A 32 -10.11 6.50 12.54
N LEU A 33 -8.99 6.14 11.89
CA LEU A 33 -9.00 5.27 10.71
C LEU A 33 -9.22 3.81 11.15
N ASN A 34 -10.49 3.41 11.26
CA ASN A 34 -10.90 2.04 11.61
C ASN A 34 -12.16 1.62 10.87
N GLU A 35 -12.46 0.32 10.83
CA GLU A 35 -13.61 -0.20 10.08
C GLU A 35 -14.95 0.38 10.53
N ALA A 36 -15.13 0.62 11.84
CA ALA A 36 -16.38 1.14 12.37
C ALA A 36 -16.70 2.53 11.79
N ASN A 37 -15.72 3.43 11.78
CA ASN A 37 -15.87 4.76 11.21
C ASN A 37 -16.00 4.73 9.69
N LEU A 38 -15.29 3.83 9.00
CA LEU A 38 -15.40 3.69 7.55
C LEU A 38 -16.78 3.19 7.10
N ARG A 39 -17.47 2.38 7.90
CA ARG A 39 -18.84 1.91 7.60
C ARG A 39 -19.90 3.01 7.72
N LEU A 40 -19.60 4.10 8.44
CA LEU A 40 -20.50 5.25 8.58
C LEU A 40 -20.42 6.21 7.39
N LEU A 41 -19.37 6.09 6.57
CA LEU A 41 -19.19 6.95 5.41
C LEU A 41 -20.17 6.58 4.29
N PRO A 42 -20.78 7.58 3.63
CA PRO A 42 -21.60 7.31 2.47
C PRO A 42 -20.71 6.79 1.31
N PRO A 43 -21.22 5.90 0.45
CA PRO A 43 -20.46 5.27 -0.63
C PRO A 43 -20.32 6.21 -1.85
N HIS A 44 -19.83 7.42 -1.64
CA HIS A 44 -19.61 8.42 -2.69
C HIS A 44 -18.14 8.57 -3.04
N LYS A 45 -17.87 9.11 -4.23
CA LYS A 45 -16.56 9.62 -4.65
C LYS A 45 -16.20 10.85 -3.81
N GLY A 46 -14.92 11.17 -3.74
CA GLY A 46 -14.51 12.34 -2.96
C GLY A 46 -13.01 12.47 -2.73
N VAL A 47 -12.68 13.36 -1.81
CA VAL A 47 -11.31 13.61 -1.31
C VAL A 47 -11.23 13.33 0.18
N TYR A 48 -10.04 13.00 0.67
CA TYR A 48 -9.80 12.74 2.08
C TYR A 48 -8.38 13.15 2.48
N GLN A 49 -8.20 13.33 3.79
CA GLN A 49 -6.91 13.55 4.42
C GLN A 49 -6.62 12.42 5.39
N LEU A 50 -5.35 12.03 5.51
CA LEU A 50 -4.85 11.21 6.61
C LEU A 50 -3.96 12.07 7.50
N ARG A 51 -4.14 11.96 8.81
CA ARG A 51 -3.49 12.81 9.81
C ARG A 51 -2.98 11.99 10.98
N ARG A 52 -1.92 12.49 11.63
CA ARG A 52 -1.47 12.04 12.96
C ARG A 52 -1.39 13.24 13.89
N GLY A 53 -2.36 13.37 14.78
CA GLY A 53 -2.61 14.61 15.50
C GLY A 53 -2.88 15.75 14.51
N ASP A 54 -2.19 16.87 14.69
CA ASP A 54 -2.33 18.04 13.80
C ASP A 54 -1.55 17.91 12.48
N ASN A 55 -0.68 16.90 12.37
CA ASN A 55 0.17 16.72 11.19
C ASN A 55 -0.61 16.06 10.05
N LEU A 56 -0.75 16.79 8.94
CA LEU A 56 -1.24 16.24 7.68
C LEU A 56 -0.19 15.32 7.06
N LEU A 57 -0.54 14.05 6.88
CA LEU A 57 0.35 13.03 6.33
C LEU A 57 0.13 12.84 4.83
N TYR A 58 -1.13 12.79 4.41
CA TYR A 58 -1.52 12.48 3.04
C TYR A 58 -2.85 13.12 2.66
N VAL A 59 -2.96 13.57 1.42
CA VAL A 59 -4.21 13.95 0.77
C VAL A 59 -4.46 13.01 -0.39
N GLY A 60 -5.67 12.46 -0.48
CA GLY A 60 -6.02 11.53 -1.54
C GLY A 60 -7.40 11.77 -2.13
N LYS A 61 -7.65 11.14 -3.28
CA LYS A 61 -9.01 10.99 -3.84
C LYS A 61 -9.49 9.55 -3.89
N ALA A 62 -10.82 9.42 -3.97
CA ALA A 62 -11.53 8.17 -4.20
C ALA A 62 -12.37 8.28 -5.49
N GLU A 63 -11.96 7.53 -6.51
CA GLU A 63 -12.65 7.46 -7.82
C GLU A 63 -13.88 6.55 -7.81
N VAL A 64 -13.92 5.57 -6.89
CA VAL A 64 -15.04 4.63 -6.76
C VAL A 64 -15.88 5.03 -5.56
N THR A 65 -15.38 4.79 -4.34
CA THR A 65 -16.02 5.26 -3.11
C THR A 65 -14.97 5.56 -2.02
N LEU A 66 -15.25 6.55 -1.19
CA LEU A 66 -14.45 6.93 -0.01
C LEU A 66 -14.22 5.74 0.94
N PRO A 67 -15.25 4.98 1.39
CA PRO A 67 -15.05 3.81 2.23
C PRO A 67 -14.05 2.80 1.64
N GLN A 68 -14.18 2.46 0.35
CA GLN A 68 -13.30 1.48 -0.28
C GLN A 68 -11.85 1.96 -0.39
N ARG A 69 -11.63 3.25 -0.70
CA ARG A 69 -10.27 3.79 -0.83
C ARG A 69 -9.61 3.90 0.55
N LEU A 70 -10.31 4.39 1.55
CA LEU A 70 -9.80 4.48 2.93
C LEU A 70 -9.58 3.09 3.54
N ALA A 71 -10.42 2.09 3.22
CA ALA A 71 -10.21 0.71 3.66
C ALA A 71 -8.91 0.11 3.07
N LYS A 72 -8.55 0.47 1.83
CA LYS A 72 -7.25 0.07 1.25
C LYS A 72 -6.08 0.68 2.01
N HIS A 73 -6.19 1.94 2.42
CA HIS A 73 -5.17 2.60 3.23
C HIS A 73 -5.08 2.02 4.63
N LEU A 74 -6.21 1.80 5.29
CA LEU A 74 -6.31 1.08 6.57
C LEU A 74 -5.57 -0.26 6.50
N ARG A 75 -5.88 -1.08 5.49
CA ARG A 75 -5.20 -2.37 5.28
C ARG A 75 -3.71 -2.21 4.99
N LYS A 76 -3.31 -1.25 4.14
CA LYS A 76 -1.88 -1.01 3.84
C LYS A 76 -1.11 -0.64 5.10
N LEU A 77 -1.64 0.30 5.88
CA LEU A 77 -1.02 0.85 7.09
C LEU A 77 -0.94 -0.16 8.23
N SER A 78 -1.96 -1.01 8.41
CA SER A 78 -1.96 -2.05 9.44
C SER A 78 -0.81 -3.06 9.26
N GLY A 79 -0.36 -3.22 8.01
CA GLY A 79 0.73 -4.11 7.64
C GLY A 79 2.12 -3.52 7.70
N ARG A 80 2.30 -2.28 8.21
CA ARG A 80 3.59 -1.60 8.18
C ARG A 80 4.24 -1.52 9.55
N GLU A 81 5.56 -1.69 9.56
CA GLU A 81 6.41 -1.43 10.72
C GLU A 81 6.44 0.09 11.00
N GLY A 82 6.56 0.46 12.27
CA GLY A 82 6.65 1.87 12.69
C GLY A 82 5.36 2.69 12.56
N ILE A 83 4.24 2.08 12.13
CA ILE A 83 2.93 2.74 12.05
C ILE A 83 2.02 2.30 13.19
N HIS A 84 1.67 3.26 14.03
CA HIS A 84 0.66 3.16 15.07
C HIS A 84 -0.69 3.56 14.50
N LEU A 85 -1.45 2.57 14.00
CA LEU A 85 -2.71 2.81 13.30
C LEU A 85 -3.75 3.55 14.17
N GLU A 86 -3.74 3.32 15.47
CA GLU A 86 -4.56 4.00 16.47
C GLU A 86 -4.34 5.51 16.54
N GLN A 87 -3.19 5.99 16.05
CA GLN A 87 -2.85 7.42 15.98
C GLN A 87 -3.23 8.05 14.62
N ILE A 88 -3.68 7.24 13.66
CA ILE A 88 -4.06 7.72 12.34
C ILE A 88 -5.54 8.07 12.32
N THR A 89 -5.83 9.29 11.90
CA THR A 89 -7.18 9.80 11.72
C THR A 89 -7.41 10.19 10.27
N PHE A 90 -8.69 10.36 9.89
CA PHE A 90 -9.07 10.85 8.59
C PHE A 90 -10.20 11.88 8.67
N THR A 91 -10.22 12.76 7.69
CA THR A 91 -11.37 13.58 7.31
C THR A 91 -11.68 13.31 5.84
N ALA A 92 -12.94 13.42 5.42
CA ALA A 92 -13.34 13.12 4.05
C ALA A 92 -14.51 14.00 3.62
N LEU A 93 -14.48 14.43 2.36
CA LEU A 93 -15.55 15.15 1.69
C LEU A 93 -16.00 14.39 0.46
N SER A 94 -17.30 14.13 0.38
CA SER A 94 -17.91 13.67 -0.86
C SER A 94 -17.87 14.80 -1.89
N VAL A 95 -17.54 14.47 -3.13
CA VAL A 95 -17.47 15.42 -4.24
C VAL A 95 -18.32 14.90 -5.37
N ASP A 96 -19.16 15.76 -5.94
CA ASP A 96 -20.12 15.39 -6.99
C ASP A 96 -19.41 15.04 -8.32
N GLU A 97 -20.08 14.28 -9.20
CA GLU A 97 -19.44 13.61 -10.34
C GLU A 97 -18.76 14.58 -11.33
N ASP A 98 -19.32 15.77 -11.51
CA ASP A 98 -18.83 16.80 -12.44
C ASP A 98 -17.47 17.39 -12.04
N PHE A 99 -17.06 17.22 -10.78
CA PHE A 99 -15.80 17.73 -10.26
C PHE A 99 -14.61 16.77 -10.43
N SER A 100 -14.84 15.53 -10.87
CA SER A 100 -13.75 14.59 -11.16
C SER A 100 -12.80 15.12 -12.25
N ALA A 101 -13.33 15.88 -13.21
CA ALA A 101 -12.58 16.48 -14.33
C ALA A 101 -11.55 17.54 -13.90
N VAL A 102 -11.72 18.17 -12.72
CA VAL A 102 -10.82 19.22 -12.23
C VAL A 102 -9.76 18.73 -11.25
N ALA A 103 -9.67 17.41 -11.02
CA ALA A 103 -8.67 16.76 -10.18
C ALA A 103 -8.51 17.42 -8.78
N PRO A 104 -9.56 17.42 -7.93
CA PRO A 104 -9.60 18.16 -6.66
C PRO A 104 -8.45 17.81 -5.70
N GLU A 105 -7.99 16.56 -5.70
CA GLU A 105 -6.80 16.13 -4.96
C GLU A 105 -5.54 16.90 -5.38
N LYS A 106 -5.32 17.15 -6.68
CA LYS A 106 -4.14 17.91 -7.13
C LYS A 106 -4.16 19.34 -6.61
N LEU A 107 -5.34 19.95 -6.59
CA LEU A 107 -5.53 21.31 -6.07
C LEU A 107 -5.19 21.39 -4.59
N LEU A 108 -5.66 20.40 -3.80
CA LEU A 108 -5.33 20.29 -2.39
C LEU A 108 -3.84 20.01 -2.17
N ILE A 109 -3.26 19.07 -2.92
CA ILE A 109 -1.84 18.73 -2.84
C ILE A 109 -0.99 19.98 -3.10
N SER A 110 -1.21 20.70 -4.20
CA SER A 110 -0.45 21.93 -4.49
C SER A 110 -0.57 22.96 -3.37
N ARG A 111 -1.77 23.12 -2.79
CA ARG A 111 -2.03 24.05 -1.70
C ARG A 111 -1.28 23.70 -0.39
N PHE A 112 -1.15 22.42 -0.07
CA PHE A 112 -0.47 21.94 1.14
C PHE A 112 1.03 21.75 0.93
N GLN A 113 1.48 21.45 -0.29
CA GLN A 113 2.90 21.37 -0.66
C GLN A 113 3.58 22.73 -0.57
N ASP A 114 2.90 23.82 -0.96
CA ASP A 114 3.40 25.18 -0.74
C ASP A 114 3.65 25.50 0.74
N ALA A 115 3.08 24.72 1.67
CA ALA A 115 3.28 24.82 3.12
C ALA A 115 4.23 23.76 3.70
N GLY A 116 4.79 22.86 2.87
CA GLY A 116 5.65 21.76 3.31
C GLY A 116 4.93 20.63 4.06
N GLU A 117 3.61 20.50 3.86
CA GLU A 117 2.78 19.49 4.52
C GLU A 117 2.55 18.25 3.62
N ALA A 118 1.99 17.17 4.19
CA ALA A 118 1.60 15.94 3.49
C ALA A 118 2.77 15.13 2.84
N PRO A 119 3.79 14.72 3.63
CA PRO A 119 4.99 14.05 3.13
C PRO A 119 4.72 12.75 2.35
N TRP A 120 3.58 12.08 2.60
CA TRP A 120 3.26 10.83 1.90
C TRP A 120 2.78 11.04 0.45
N ASN A 121 2.46 12.26 0.05
CA ASN A 121 2.04 12.55 -1.32
C ASN A 121 3.18 12.41 -2.34
N GLU A 122 4.43 12.60 -1.93
CA GLU A 122 5.60 12.60 -2.82
C GLU A 122 6.50 11.38 -2.65
N ASN A 123 6.40 10.64 -1.54
CA ASN A 123 7.32 9.55 -1.24
C ASN A 123 6.79 8.14 -1.59
N GLY A 124 5.77 8.04 -2.44
CA GLY A 124 5.29 6.76 -2.97
C GLY A 124 4.19 6.05 -2.18
N PHE A 125 3.65 6.64 -1.10
CA PHE A 125 2.51 6.04 -0.36
C PHE A 125 1.29 5.77 -1.26
N GLY A 126 0.96 6.66 -2.18
CA GLY A 126 -0.21 6.55 -3.06
C GLY A 126 -0.07 5.57 -4.23
N ILE A 127 1.13 5.01 -4.46
CA ILE A 127 1.45 4.16 -5.61
C ILE A 127 0.84 2.76 -5.44
N ASN A 128 0.22 2.22 -6.51
CA ASN A 128 -0.26 0.84 -6.57
C ASN A 128 0.89 -0.13 -6.91
N ASP A 129 0.68 -1.45 -6.74
CA ASP A 129 1.66 -2.50 -7.11
C ASP A 129 2.32 -2.19 -8.46
N PRO A 130 3.65 -2.01 -8.49
CA PRO A 130 4.32 -1.51 -9.67
C PRO A 130 4.39 -2.56 -10.81
N GLY A 131 4.14 -3.83 -10.48
CA GLY A 131 4.15 -4.96 -11.40
C GLY A 131 5.54 -5.52 -11.69
N ASP A 132 5.58 -6.68 -12.37
CA ASP A 132 6.80 -7.50 -12.56
C ASP A 132 8.00 -6.76 -13.14
N LYS A 133 7.75 -5.81 -14.05
CA LYS A 133 8.80 -5.04 -14.72
C LYS A 133 9.52 -4.02 -13.81
N ARG A 134 9.06 -3.84 -12.57
CA ARG A 134 9.57 -2.84 -11.63
C ARG A 134 10.03 -3.43 -10.30
N ASP A 135 10.09 -4.77 -10.19
CA ASP A 135 10.58 -5.43 -8.98
C ASP A 135 12.10 -5.34 -8.78
N THR A 136 12.82 -4.85 -9.78
CA THR A 136 14.26 -4.55 -9.71
C THR A 136 14.53 -3.05 -9.56
N THR A 137 13.50 -2.22 -9.39
CA THR A 137 13.68 -0.80 -9.11
C THR A 137 14.15 -0.62 -7.68
N VAL A 138 15.22 0.15 -7.52
CA VAL A 138 15.76 0.54 -6.20
C VAL A 138 14.93 1.69 -5.66
N PHE A 139 14.47 1.56 -4.41
CA PHE A 139 13.73 2.61 -3.70
C PHE A 139 14.71 3.56 -3.02
N SER A 140 14.43 4.86 -3.08
CA SER A 140 15.16 5.88 -2.32
C SER A 140 14.91 5.73 -0.81
N ASP A 141 15.86 6.18 0.01
CA ASP A 141 15.79 6.07 1.48
C ASP A 141 14.58 6.78 2.09
N ASP A 142 14.08 7.82 1.44
CA ASP A 142 12.89 8.59 1.86
C ASP A 142 11.56 7.98 1.37
N HIS A 143 11.61 6.92 0.55
CA HIS A 143 10.43 6.25 0.03
C HIS A 143 9.60 5.64 1.17
N PHE A 144 8.26 5.76 1.08
CA PHE A 144 7.32 5.31 2.10
C PHE A 144 7.58 3.85 2.52
N ASP A 145 7.80 2.97 1.55
CA ASP A 145 8.01 1.55 1.83
C ASP A 145 9.36 1.27 2.51
N GLN A 146 10.37 2.13 2.35
CA GLN A 146 11.65 2.03 3.09
C GLN A 146 11.49 2.51 4.54
N LEU A 147 10.77 3.62 4.73
CA LEU A 147 10.50 4.19 6.05
C LEU A 147 9.52 3.33 6.87
N TYR A 148 8.57 2.69 6.21
CA TYR A 148 7.49 1.90 6.81
C TYR A 148 7.34 0.56 6.10
N PRO A 149 8.30 -0.36 6.28
CA PRO A 149 8.34 -1.60 5.54
C PRO A 149 7.25 -2.58 6.00
N ALA A 150 6.99 -3.58 5.17
CA ALA A 150 6.00 -4.62 5.39
C ALA A 150 6.38 -5.50 6.58
N ARG A 151 5.41 -5.76 7.46
CA ARG A 151 5.58 -6.57 8.66
C ARG A 151 5.71 -8.05 8.34
N LEU A 152 6.90 -8.61 8.56
CA LEU A 152 7.13 -10.06 8.41
C LEU A 152 6.63 -10.87 9.61
N ASP A 153 6.42 -10.22 10.75
CA ASP A 153 5.80 -10.79 11.95
C ASP A 153 4.27 -10.86 11.85
N TRP A 154 3.67 -10.46 10.72
CA TRP A 154 2.22 -10.52 10.53
C TRP A 154 1.73 -11.97 10.54
N VAL A 155 0.83 -12.30 11.46
CA VAL A 155 0.26 -13.64 11.59
C VAL A 155 -0.83 -13.87 10.56
N ILE A 156 -0.56 -14.75 9.60
CA ILE A 156 -1.55 -15.37 8.72
C ILE A 156 -2.29 -16.43 9.54
N ARG A 157 -3.59 -16.21 9.74
CA ARG A 157 -4.47 -17.14 10.47
C ARG A 157 -5.27 -18.02 9.51
N ASP A 158 -5.96 -19.00 10.08
CA ASP A 158 -6.89 -19.89 9.38
C ASP A 158 -6.25 -20.70 8.24
N LEU A 159 -4.96 -21.04 8.37
CA LEU A 159 -4.29 -21.97 7.47
C LEU A 159 -4.86 -23.39 7.66
N PRO A 160 -5.18 -24.11 6.57
CA PRO A 160 -5.75 -25.44 6.66
C PRO A 160 -4.68 -26.46 7.05
N VAL A 161 -4.71 -26.92 8.29
CA VAL A 161 -3.76 -27.89 8.86
C VAL A 161 -3.81 -29.24 8.13
N GLY A 162 -2.67 -29.91 8.01
CA GLY A 162 -2.53 -31.21 7.36
C GLY A 162 -2.05 -31.13 5.91
N THR A 163 -2.22 -32.20 5.15
CA THR A 163 -1.80 -32.26 3.74
C THR A 163 -2.68 -31.37 2.88
N GLN A 164 -2.07 -30.40 2.21
CA GLN A 164 -2.71 -29.45 1.32
C GLN A 164 -1.93 -29.36 0.01
N ASN A 165 -2.55 -28.83 -1.03
CA ASN A 165 -1.79 -28.35 -2.18
C ASN A 165 -1.32 -26.90 -1.94
N LEU A 166 -0.15 -26.56 -2.49
CA LEU A 166 0.45 -25.24 -2.32
C LEU A 166 -0.43 -24.11 -2.89
N ARG A 167 -1.22 -24.38 -3.93
CA ARG A 167 -2.14 -23.39 -4.52
C ARG A 167 -3.13 -22.84 -3.49
N THR A 168 -3.74 -23.70 -2.69
CA THR A 168 -4.69 -23.30 -1.63
C THR A 168 -4.02 -22.40 -0.60
N VAL A 169 -2.85 -22.84 -0.13
CA VAL A 169 -2.08 -22.15 0.92
C VAL A 169 -1.61 -20.75 0.45
N LEU A 170 -1.12 -20.64 -0.78
CA LEU A 170 -0.73 -19.36 -1.40
C LEU A 170 -1.90 -18.36 -1.52
N LYS A 171 -3.11 -18.84 -1.85
CA LYS A 171 -4.29 -17.98 -1.96
C LYS A 171 -4.73 -17.41 -0.62
N ILE A 172 -4.69 -18.23 0.44
CA ILE A 172 -5.05 -17.81 1.80
C ILE A 172 -4.07 -16.73 2.27
N ALA A 173 -2.76 -16.99 2.17
CA ALA A 173 -1.74 -16.03 2.54
C ALA A 173 -1.85 -14.72 1.75
N LYS A 174 -2.06 -14.79 0.42
CA LYS A 174 -2.24 -13.59 -0.41
C LYS A 174 -3.41 -12.71 0.04
N LEU A 175 -4.50 -13.30 0.54
CA LEU A 175 -5.66 -12.56 1.05
C LEU A 175 -5.44 -12.05 2.48
N ALA A 176 -4.73 -12.81 3.31
CA ALA A 176 -4.47 -12.49 4.71
C ALA A 176 -3.41 -11.39 4.87
N LEU A 177 -2.38 -11.38 4.02
CA LEU A 177 -1.27 -10.43 4.13
C LEU A 177 -1.73 -8.99 3.82
N PRO A 178 -1.54 -8.02 4.74
CA PRO A 178 -2.00 -6.63 4.58
C PRO A 178 -1.21 -5.83 3.54
N TYR A 179 -0.19 -6.43 2.94
CA TYR A 179 0.60 -5.90 1.84
C TYR A 179 0.54 -6.84 0.63
N THR A 180 1.14 -6.43 -0.48
CA THR A 180 1.14 -7.24 -1.70
C THR A 180 2.02 -8.47 -1.50
N PHE A 181 1.46 -9.65 -1.72
CA PHE A 181 2.23 -10.86 -2.02
C PHE A 181 1.89 -11.31 -3.43
N ARG A 182 2.85 -11.21 -4.36
CA ARG A 182 2.68 -11.61 -5.75
C ARG A 182 3.49 -12.86 -6.03
N TYR A 183 2.91 -13.80 -6.77
CA TYR A 183 3.59 -15.01 -7.18
C TYR A 183 3.38 -15.28 -8.66
N ALA A 184 4.35 -15.96 -9.28
CA ALA A 184 4.31 -16.30 -10.69
C ALA A 184 3.01 -17.03 -11.06
N TYR A 185 2.53 -16.80 -12.28
CA TYR A 185 1.34 -17.46 -12.82
C TYR A 185 0.02 -17.16 -12.10
N TYR A 186 -0.01 -16.33 -11.07
CA TYR A 186 -1.25 -15.88 -10.43
C TYR A 186 -2.24 -15.32 -11.47
N ARG A 187 -3.51 -15.72 -11.38
CA ARG A 187 -4.59 -15.38 -12.34
C ARG A 187 -4.36 -15.86 -13.78
N THR A 188 -3.43 -16.80 -14.00
CA THR A 188 -3.25 -17.45 -15.30
C THR A 188 -3.60 -18.94 -15.22
N ALA A 189 -3.78 -19.58 -16.37
CA ALA A 189 -3.99 -21.04 -16.43
C ALA A 189 -2.84 -21.84 -15.79
N ARG A 190 -1.63 -21.28 -15.79
CA ARG A 190 -0.42 -21.89 -15.19
C ARG A 190 -0.42 -21.85 -13.66
N GLU A 191 -1.37 -21.17 -13.01
CA GLU A 191 -1.52 -21.23 -11.55
C GLU A 191 -1.73 -22.67 -11.04
N LYS A 192 -2.32 -23.55 -11.87
CA LYS A 192 -2.52 -24.97 -11.54
C LYS A 192 -1.21 -25.73 -11.31
N LEU A 193 -0.06 -25.19 -11.75
CA LEU A 193 1.26 -25.75 -11.43
C LEU A 193 1.42 -25.96 -9.93
N TYR A 194 0.87 -25.07 -9.09
CA TYR A 194 1.00 -25.20 -7.64
C TYR A 194 0.16 -26.34 -7.03
N GLU A 195 -0.73 -26.97 -7.80
CA GLU A 195 -1.53 -28.11 -7.33
C GLU A 195 -0.69 -29.39 -7.22
N GLN A 196 0.42 -29.47 -7.96
CA GLN A 196 1.31 -30.63 -7.96
C GLN A 196 2.22 -30.70 -6.71
N PHE A 197 2.32 -29.59 -5.96
CA PHE A 197 3.14 -29.52 -4.76
C PHE A 197 2.26 -29.77 -3.54
N GLU A 198 2.41 -30.95 -2.94
CA GLU A 198 1.81 -31.26 -1.65
C GLU A 198 2.66 -30.68 -0.53
N VAL A 199 2.00 -30.05 0.43
CA VAL A 199 2.63 -29.46 1.62
C VAL A 199 1.91 -29.93 2.86
N LEU A 200 2.67 -30.24 3.91
CA LEU A 200 2.13 -30.54 5.23
C LEU A 200 2.10 -29.24 6.03
N VAL A 201 0.91 -28.64 6.18
CA VAL A 201 0.73 -27.43 6.99
C VAL A 201 0.73 -27.84 8.48
N PRO A 202 1.74 -27.45 9.28
CA PRO A 202 1.92 -27.92 10.65
C PRO A 202 0.92 -27.33 11.64
N HIS A 203 0.50 -26.07 11.44
CA HIS A 203 -0.38 -25.33 12.34
C HIS A 203 -1.19 -24.29 11.56
N SER A 204 -2.30 -23.85 12.15
CA SER A 204 -3.26 -22.94 11.50
C SER A 204 -2.82 -21.48 11.44
N GLU A 205 -1.69 -21.14 12.06
CA GLU A 205 -1.18 -19.78 12.13
C GLU A 205 0.31 -19.75 11.81
N MET A 206 0.76 -18.85 10.93
CA MET A 206 2.18 -18.61 10.65
C MET A 206 2.40 -17.11 10.54
N THR A 207 3.52 -16.60 11.05
CA THR A 207 4.01 -15.30 10.62
C THR A 207 4.31 -15.32 9.12
N ALA A 208 4.36 -14.15 8.49
CA ALA A 208 4.71 -14.07 7.07
C ALA A 208 6.14 -14.60 6.82
N ASP A 209 7.06 -14.38 7.75
CA ASP A 209 8.42 -14.93 7.73
C ASP A 209 8.42 -16.46 7.69
N GLU A 210 7.76 -17.09 8.67
CA GLU A 210 7.60 -18.55 8.75
C GLU A 210 6.91 -19.10 7.51
N PHE A 211 5.89 -18.40 7.02
CA PHE A 211 5.17 -18.79 5.81
C PHE A 211 6.07 -18.76 4.57
N PHE A 212 6.88 -17.72 4.37
CA PHE A 212 7.78 -17.65 3.23
C PHE A 212 8.88 -18.71 3.30
N LEU A 213 9.42 -18.97 4.50
CA LEU A 213 10.36 -20.06 4.73
C LEU A 213 9.73 -21.42 4.37
N PHE A 214 8.53 -21.68 4.90
CA PHE A 214 7.74 -22.88 4.63
C PHE A 214 7.51 -23.10 3.12
N VAL A 215 7.01 -22.09 2.41
CA VAL A 215 6.75 -22.18 0.96
C VAL A 215 8.05 -22.42 0.18
N SER A 216 9.13 -21.73 0.52
CA SER A 216 10.41 -21.87 -0.18
C SER A 216 11.04 -23.26 -0.03
N SER A 217 10.73 -23.98 1.06
CA SER A 217 11.22 -25.34 1.30
C SER A 217 10.57 -26.39 0.38
N THR A 218 9.40 -26.06 -0.20
CA THR A 218 8.63 -26.97 -1.06
C THR A 218 9.00 -26.79 -2.54
N LEU A 219 9.34 -25.56 -2.95
CA LEU A 219 9.52 -25.24 -4.35
C LEU A 219 10.92 -25.66 -4.84
N PRO A 220 11.04 -26.22 -6.06
CA PRO A 220 12.33 -26.63 -6.62
C PRO A 220 13.13 -25.42 -7.08
N ASP A 221 14.38 -25.63 -7.48
CA ASP A 221 15.11 -24.61 -8.25
C ASP A 221 14.40 -24.29 -9.58
N PRO A 222 14.45 -23.04 -10.06
CA PRO A 222 15.10 -21.86 -9.49
C PRO A 222 14.10 -20.93 -8.77
N TRP A 223 13.14 -21.49 -8.01
CA TRP A 223 12.13 -20.67 -7.32
C TRP A 223 12.72 -19.89 -6.17
N GLN A 224 12.37 -18.61 -6.09
CA GLN A 224 12.81 -17.71 -5.04
C GLN A 224 11.65 -16.83 -4.57
N ILE A 225 11.63 -16.53 -3.27
CA ILE A 225 10.83 -15.45 -2.69
C ILE A 225 11.79 -14.29 -2.38
N MET A 226 11.46 -13.09 -2.82
CA MET A 226 12.17 -11.85 -2.50
C MET A 226 11.22 -10.91 -1.75
N VAL A 227 11.65 -10.46 -0.57
CA VAL A 227 10.93 -9.46 0.21
C VAL A 227 11.52 -8.09 -0.10
N LEU A 228 10.74 -7.26 -0.77
CA LEU A 228 11.00 -5.84 -0.97
C LEU A 228 10.43 -5.06 0.22
N PRO A 229 10.76 -3.76 0.37
CA PRO A 229 10.39 -3.01 1.56
C PRO A 229 8.88 -3.00 1.79
N GLY A 230 8.06 -2.87 0.74
CA GLY A 230 6.61 -2.78 0.87
C GLY A 230 5.80 -4.02 0.50
N TYR A 231 6.43 -5.07 -0.02
CA TYR A 231 5.75 -6.24 -0.57
C TYR A 231 6.68 -7.43 -0.80
N ALA A 232 6.12 -8.62 -1.00
CA ALA A 232 6.88 -9.83 -1.32
C ALA A 232 6.53 -10.37 -2.72
N VAL A 233 7.51 -10.92 -3.41
CA VAL A 233 7.35 -11.55 -4.72
C VAL A 233 7.94 -12.96 -4.76
N MET A 234 7.30 -13.88 -5.49
CA MET A 234 7.74 -15.26 -5.65
C MET A 234 7.81 -15.66 -7.14
N TYR A 235 9.00 -16.05 -7.62
CA TYR A 235 9.26 -16.29 -9.04
C TYR A 235 10.16 -17.52 -9.30
N PRO A 236 9.97 -18.24 -10.43
CA PRO A 236 10.85 -19.31 -10.89
C PRO A 236 12.06 -18.74 -11.64
N ARG A 237 12.76 -17.79 -11.02
CA ARG A 237 13.99 -17.20 -11.53
C ARG A 237 14.69 -16.49 -10.39
N GLU A 238 16.00 -16.38 -10.53
CA GLU A 238 16.80 -15.56 -9.65
C GLU A 238 16.43 -14.08 -9.81
N LEU A 239 16.15 -13.41 -8.70
CA LEU A 239 15.94 -11.98 -8.62
C LEU A 239 16.87 -11.39 -7.56
N ARG A 240 17.41 -10.22 -7.88
CA ARG A 240 18.21 -9.41 -6.96
C ARG A 240 17.71 -7.98 -7.02
N ASN A 241 17.66 -7.35 -5.87
CA ASN A 241 17.36 -5.93 -5.72
C ASN A 241 18.10 -5.41 -4.49
N GLU A 242 18.76 -4.27 -4.64
CA GLU A 242 19.48 -3.58 -3.54
C GLU A 242 18.54 -3.16 -2.41
N SER A 243 17.28 -2.90 -2.72
CA SER A 243 16.23 -2.61 -1.73
C SER A 243 15.58 -3.86 -1.14
N ALA A 244 15.97 -5.07 -1.57
CA ALA A 244 15.46 -6.27 -0.93
C ALA A 244 15.87 -6.27 0.55
N ARG A 245 14.98 -6.75 1.41
CA ARG A 245 15.27 -6.93 2.84
C ARG A 245 15.76 -8.33 3.11
N GLN A 246 15.14 -9.31 2.45
CA GLN A 246 15.38 -10.74 2.67
C GLN A 246 15.00 -11.56 1.43
N TYR A 247 15.60 -12.74 1.32
CA TYR A 247 15.28 -13.74 0.32
C TYR A 247 14.99 -15.08 1.00
N TYR A 248 14.12 -15.88 0.39
CA TYR A 248 13.89 -17.27 0.78
C TYR A 248 14.09 -18.18 -0.42
N LEU A 249 14.96 -19.18 -0.24
CA LEU A 249 15.34 -20.15 -1.25
C LEU A 249 15.60 -21.48 -0.55
N LYS A 250 14.97 -22.57 -1.01
CA LYS A 250 15.19 -23.93 -0.47
C LYS A 250 14.98 -24.09 1.03
N GLY A 251 14.07 -23.31 1.63
CA GLY A 251 13.84 -23.38 3.07
C GLY A 251 14.94 -22.69 3.90
N GLU A 252 15.76 -21.86 3.28
CA GLU A 252 16.71 -20.98 3.95
C GLU A 252 16.28 -19.53 3.80
N MET A 253 16.42 -18.75 4.87
CA MET A 253 16.32 -17.30 4.85
C MET A 253 17.71 -16.72 4.63
N ILE A 254 17.86 -15.90 3.60
CA ILE A 254 19.11 -15.25 3.23
C ILE A 254 18.92 -13.73 3.39
N PRO A 255 19.60 -13.09 4.36
CA PRO A 255 19.61 -11.64 4.48
C PRO A 255 20.08 -11.00 3.19
N ALA A 256 19.53 -9.84 2.82
CA ALA A 256 19.87 -9.21 1.55
C ALA A 256 21.37 -8.88 1.40
N ASP A 257 22.03 -8.50 2.49
CA ASP A 257 23.47 -8.23 2.56
C ASP A 257 24.35 -9.42 2.16
N ASN A 258 23.81 -10.65 2.24
CA ASN A 258 24.52 -11.88 1.92
C ASN A 258 24.27 -12.37 0.47
N MET A 259 23.43 -11.66 -0.30
CA MET A 259 23.13 -11.96 -1.72
C MET A 259 23.68 -10.92 -2.70
N ALA A 260 24.34 -9.87 -2.19
CA ALA A 260 24.95 -8.78 -2.95
C ALA A 260 26.31 -9.16 -3.54
#